data_AF-A0A1Y0EL64-F1
#
_entry.id   AF-A0A1Y0EL64-F1
#
_cell.length_a   1.000
_cell.length_b   1.000
_cell.length_c   1.000
_cell.angle_alpha   90.00
_cell.angle_beta   90.00
_cell.angle_gamma   90.00
#
_symmetry.space_group_name_H-M   'P 1'
#
loop_
_entity.id
_entity.type
_entity.pdbx_description
1 polymer ?
#
loop_
_entity_poly.entity_id
_entity_poly.type
_entity_poly.pdbx_seq_one_letter_code
_entity_poly.pdbx_strand_id
1 'polypeptide(L)'
;MSFADNLRDLPAIDHLAALELLDEAGQVVASIPNQPGKAGSLKLYAALAARHGAINLAAAEEGLALFAEHTEDARQHPGSHPNIDRLFEVIATGKPLSVRLLPA
;
A
#
# COMPACT_ATOMS: atom_id res chain seq x y z
N MET A 1 7.04 11.19 -12.94
CA MET A 1 8.00 10.34 -12.23
C MET A 1 7.42 8.93 -12.25
N SER A 2 8.21 7.91 -12.59
CA SER A 2 7.69 6.53 -12.64
C SER A 2 7.49 5.95 -11.24
N PHE A 3 6.73 4.86 -11.12
CA PHE A 3 6.63 4.11 -9.85
C PHE A 3 8.03 3.69 -9.35
N ALA A 4 8.88 3.22 -10.25
CA ALA A 4 10.24 2.81 -9.91
C ALA A 4 11.10 3.98 -9.37
N ASP A 5 10.93 5.19 -9.92
CA ASP A 5 11.60 6.39 -9.41
C ASP A 5 11.09 6.76 -8.02
N ASN A 6 9.76 6.79 -7.82
CA ASN A 6 9.13 7.09 -6.53
C ASN A 6 9.62 6.15 -5.42
N LEU A 7 9.83 4.86 -5.73
CA LEU A 7 10.32 3.87 -4.77
C LEU A 7 11.74 4.17 -4.27
N ARG A 8 12.60 4.87 -5.02
CA ARG A 8 13.99 5.12 -4.61
C ARG A 8 14.07 6.03 -3.38
N ASP A 9 13.12 6.93 -3.23
CA ASP A 9 13.07 7.92 -2.14
C ASP A 9 12.37 7.37 -0.88
N LEU A 10 11.82 6.15 -0.94
CA LEU A 10 11.16 5.53 0.20
C LEU A 10 12.16 4.76 1.10
N PRO A 11 11.88 4.68 2.42
CA PRO A 11 12.70 3.90 3.36
C PRO A 11 12.87 2.44 2.93
N ALA A 12 14.04 1.87 3.23
CA ALA A 12 14.34 0.47 2.96
C ALA A 12 13.48 -0.48 3.81
N ILE A 13 13.23 -1.69 3.30
CA ILE A 13 12.33 -2.71 3.90
C ILE A 13 13.02 -4.04 4.16
N ASP A 14 14.35 -4.09 4.14
CA ASP A 14 15.13 -5.33 4.34
C ASP A 14 14.87 -6.01 5.70
N HIS A 15 14.37 -5.25 6.67
CA HIS A 15 14.00 -5.71 8.01
C HIS A 15 12.58 -6.30 8.10
N LEU A 16 11.81 -6.31 7.01
CA LEU A 16 10.42 -6.78 6.99
C LEU A 16 10.29 -8.11 6.24
N ALA A 17 9.60 -9.08 6.85
CA ALA A 17 9.11 -10.26 6.16
C ALA A 17 7.84 -9.97 5.37
N ALA A 18 6.95 -9.13 5.91
CA ALA A 18 5.67 -8.77 5.32
C ALA A 18 5.02 -7.57 6.05
N LEU A 19 3.89 -7.10 5.53
CA LEU A 19 2.94 -6.29 6.29
C LEU A 19 1.54 -6.91 6.22
N GLU A 20 0.76 -6.76 7.28
CA GLU A 20 -0.67 -7.07 7.32
C GLU A 20 -1.48 -5.79 7.36
N LEU A 21 -2.62 -5.80 6.66
CA LEU A 21 -3.63 -4.76 6.71
C LEU A 21 -4.82 -5.28 7.49
N LEU A 22 -5.29 -4.46 8.43
CA LEU A 22 -6.38 -4.81 9.33
C LEU A 22 -7.53 -3.83 9.18
N ASP A 23 -8.76 -4.34 9.20
CA ASP A 23 -9.97 -3.53 9.22
C ASP A 23 -10.24 -2.93 10.61
N GLU A 24 -11.36 -2.21 10.74
CA GLU A 24 -11.81 -1.57 11.99
C GLU A 24 -12.10 -2.58 13.11
N ALA A 25 -12.40 -3.84 12.77
CA ALA A 25 -12.60 -4.92 13.74
C ALA A 25 -11.27 -5.57 14.16
N GLY A 26 -10.14 -5.14 13.60
CA GLY A 26 -8.82 -5.72 13.84
C GLY A 26 -8.61 -7.06 13.12
N GLN A 27 -9.43 -7.38 12.13
CA GLN A 27 -9.28 -8.58 11.31
C GLN A 27 -8.29 -8.30 10.19
N VAL A 28 -7.35 -9.23 9.96
CA VAL A 28 -6.45 -9.17 8.81
C VAL A 28 -7.26 -9.38 7.54
N VAL A 29 -7.27 -8.38 6.66
CA VAL A 29 -7.96 -8.38 5.37
C VAL A 29 -7.02 -8.55 4.19
N ALA A 30 -5.72 -8.29 4.38
CA ALA A 30 -4.70 -8.53 3.38
C ALA A 30 -3.31 -8.68 4.02
N SER A 31 -2.42 -9.39 3.32
CA SER A 31 -0.99 -9.47 3.64
C SER A 31 -0.17 -9.17 2.39
N ILE A 32 0.89 -8.39 2.54
CA ILE A 32 1.83 -8.03 1.46
C ILE A 32 3.21 -8.57 1.84
N PRO A 33 3.64 -9.70 1.26
CA PRO A 33 4.92 -10.32 1.61
C PRO A 33 6.10 -9.60 0.96
N ASN A 34 7.27 -9.69 1.59
CA ASN A 34 8.53 -9.24 1.01
C ASN A 34 9.06 -10.28 0.01
N GLN A 35 8.51 -10.25 -1.21
CA GLN A 35 8.85 -11.20 -2.28
C GLN A 35 9.01 -10.47 -3.62
N PRO A 36 9.77 -11.06 -4.58
CA PRO A 36 9.85 -10.54 -5.94
C PRO A 36 8.46 -10.27 -6.53
N GLY A 37 8.28 -9.09 -7.13
CA GLY A 37 6.99 -8.65 -7.67
C GLY A 37 6.00 -8.07 -6.65
N LYS A 38 6.25 -8.19 -5.33
CA LYS A 38 5.42 -7.58 -4.26
C LYS A 38 6.18 -6.57 -3.40
N ALA A 39 7.51 -6.62 -3.39
CA ALA A 39 8.37 -5.75 -2.61
C ALA A 39 8.10 -4.24 -2.84
N GLY A 40 7.78 -3.82 -4.06
CA GLY A 40 7.42 -2.43 -4.36
C GLY A 40 6.19 -1.96 -3.59
N SER A 41 5.11 -2.75 -3.59
CA SER A 41 3.91 -2.41 -2.80
C SER A 41 4.18 -2.47 -1.30
N LEU A 42 4.94 -3.45 -0.81
CA LEU A 42 5.33 -3.52 0.60
C LEU A 42 6.05 -2.24 1.03
N LYS A 43 7.04 -1.79 0.24
CA LYS A 43 7.81 -0.56 0.49
C LYS A 43 6.91 0.68 0.56
N LEU A 44 6.02 0.82 -0.41
CA LEU A 44 5.07 1.93 -0.47
C LEU A 44 4.12 1.93 0.73
N TYR A 45 3.48 0.80 1.04
CA TYR A 45 2.54 0.70 2.16
C TYR A 45 3.20 0.92 3.52
N ALA A 46 4.42 0.40 3.72
CA ALA A 46 5.18 0.66 4.94
C ALA A 46 5.50 2.16 5.10
N ALA A 47 5.89 2.83 4.00
CA ALA A 47 6.15 4.27 4.02
C ALA A 47 4.89 5.09 4.32
N LEU A 48 3.75 4.74 3.70
CA LEU A 48 2.46 5.39 3.98
C LEU A 48 2.05 5.22 5.44
N ALA A 49 2.14 4.00 5.98
CA ALA A 49 1.83 3.73 7.37
C ALA A 49 2.71 4.52 8.34
N ALA A 50 4.01 4.64 8.04
CA ALA A 50 4.94 5.43 8.85
C ALA A 50 4.61 6.94 8.82
N ARG A 51 4.15 7.46 7.68
CA ARG A 51 3.81 8.89 7.51
C ARG A 51 2.46 9.26 8.11
N HIS A 52 1.46 8.39 7.97
CA HIS A 52 0.06 8.68 8.26
C HIS A 52 -0.50 7.93 9.48
N GLY A 53 0.27 6.97 10.03
CA GLY A 53 -0.16 6.07 11.10
C GLY A 53 -1.06 4.92 10.66
N ALA A 54 -1.75 5.05 9.53
CA ALA A 54 -2.65 4.05 8.94
C ALA A 54 -2.77 4.28 7.43
N ILE A 55 -3.42 3.35 6.72
CA ILE A 55 -3.89 3.60 5.35
C ILE A 55 -5.25 4.28 5.44
N ASN A 56 -5.24 5.56 5.79
CA ASN A 56 -6.42 6.44 5.83
C ASN A 56 -6.63 7.14 4.47
N LEU A 57 -7.61 8.06 4.38
CA LEU A 57 -7.92 8.78 3.14
C LEU A 57 -6.68 9.49 2.55
N ALA A 58 -5.95 10.24 3.36
CA ALA A 58 -4.75 10.96 2.91
C ALA A 58 -3.64 10.02 2.46
N ALA A 59 -3.42 8.91 3.17
CA ALA A 59 -2.47 7.88 2.78
C ALA A 59 -2.87 7.20 1.47
N ALA A 60 -4.17 6.97 1.24
CA ALA A 60 -4.65 6.36 0.02
C ALA A 60 -4.48 7.27 -1.19
N GLU A 61 -4.79 8.57 -1.06
CA GLU A 61 -4.55 9.56 -2.12
C GLU A 61 -3.06 9.68 -2.46
N GLU A 62 -2.19 9.79 -1.44
CA GLU A 62 -0.74 9.80 -1.65
C GLU A 62 -0.26 8.50 -2.30
N GLY A 63 -0.76 7.36 -1.83
CA GLY A 63 -0.41 6.05 -2.38
C GLY A 63 -0.75 5.92 -3.86
N LEU A 64 -1.93 6.37 -4.28
CA LEU A 64 -2.32 6.40 -5.69
C LEU A 64 -1.39 7.29 -6.52
N ALA A 65 -0.96 8.45 -6.00
CA ALA A 65 0.00 9.29 -6.69
C ALA A 65 1.38 8.60 -6.81
N LEU A 66 1.82 7.91 -5.75
CA LEU A 66 3.10 7.20 -5.71
C LEU A 66 3.11 5.96 -6.61
N PHE A 67 1.98 5.26 -6.79
CA PHE A 67 1.85 4.16 -7.75
C PHE A 67 1.93 4.61 -9.22
N ALA A 68 1.86 5.92 -9.48
CA ALA A 68 2.13 6.56 -10.76
C ALA A 68 1.41 5.88 -11.94
N GLU A 69 2.14 5.39 -12.95
CA GLU A 69 1.59 4.77 -14.15
C GLU A 69 0.65 3.59 -13.86
N HIS A 70 0.83 2.88 -12.74
CA HIS A 70 -0.03 1.74 -12.37
C HIS A 70 -1.42 2.15 -11.87
N THR A 71 -1.57 3.39 -11.38
CA THR A 71 -2.86 3.87 -10.88
C THR A 71 -3.88 4.00 -12.00
N GLU A 72 -3.46 4.50 -13.16
CA GLU A 72 -4.37 4.62 -14.31
C GLU A 72 -4.72 3.23 -14.89
N ASP A 73 -3.74 2.32 -14.95
CA ASP A 73 -3.99 0.94 -15.38
C ASP A 73 -5.00 0.22 -14.46
N ALA A 74 -4.86 0.37 -13.14
CA ALA A 74 -5.81 -0.16 -12.17
C ALA A 74 -7.22 0.45 -12.32
N ARG A 75 -7.31 1.74 -12.63
CA ARG A 75 -8.59 2.43 -12.86
C ARG A 75 -9.31 1.87 -14.09
N GLN A 76 -8.57 1.55 -15.15
CA GLN A 76 -9.11 0.99 -16.39
C GLN A 76 -9.43 -0.51 -16.28
N HIS A 77 -8.73 -1.21 -15.39
CA HIS A 77 -8.87 -2.65 -15.20
C HIS A 77 -9.09 -3.02 -13.72
N PRO A 78 -10.28 -2.74 -13.13
CA PRO A 78 -10.54 -3.03 -11.72
C PRO A 78 -10.26 -4.49 -11.35
N GLY A 79 -9.53 -4.72 -10.25
CA GLY A 79 -9.15 -6.04 -9.77
C GLY A 79 -7.80 -6.56 -10.29
N SER A 80 -7.17 -5.87 -11.24
CA SER A 80 -5.83 -6.22 -11.76
C SER A 80 -4.70 -5.89 -10.79
N HIS A 81 -4.91 -4.92 -9.90
CA HIS A 81 -3.91 -4.41 -8.97
C HIS A 81 -4.45 -4.39 -7.54
N PRO A 82 -4.51 -5.54 -6.84
CA PRO A 82 -5.18 -5.65 -5.54
C PRO A 82 -4.74 -4.63 -4.48
N ASN A 83 -3.50 -4.12 -4.58
CA ASN A 83 -3.00 -3.08 -3.70
C ASN A 83 -3.49 -1.68 -4.08
N ILE A 84 -3.60 -1.37 -5.37
CA ILE A 84 -4.14 -0.08 -5.83
C ILE A 84 -5.65 -0.06 -5.66
N ASP A 85 -6.32 -1.16 -6.02
CA ASP A 85 -7.77 -1.36 -5.83
C ASP A 85 -8.19 -1.06 -4.39
N ARG A 86 -7.39 -1.50 -3.42
CA ARG A 86 -7.63 -1.26 -1.99
C ARG A 86 -7.52 0.22 -1.62
N LEU A 87 -6.63 0.98 -2.23
CA LEU A 87 -6.56 2.43 -1.98
C LEU A 87 -7.80 3.14 -2.53
N PHE A 88 -8.31 2.73 -3.70
CA PHE A 88 -9.58 3.23 -4.20
C PHE A 88 -10.74 2.89 -3.24
N GLU A 89 -10.77 1.68 -2.67
CA GLU A 89 -11.77 1.28 -1.69
C GLU A 89 -11.72 2.13 -0.41
N VAL A 90 -10.53 2.39 0.13
CA VAL A 90 -10.35 3.28 1.30
C VAL A 90 -10.90 4.68 0.99
N ILE A 91 -10.62 5.22 -0.19
CA ILE A 91 -11.16 6.53 -0.61
C ILE A 91 -12.68 6.49 -0.74
N ALA A 92 -13.22 5.46 -1.39
CA ALA A 92 -14.65 5.35 -1.65
C ALA A 92 -15.48 5.15 -0.37
N THR A 93 -14.94 4.41 0.60
CA THR A 93 -15.66 4.04 1.83
C THR A 93 -15.33 4.93 3.02
N GLY A 94 -14.20 5.64 2.98
CA GLY A 94 -13.67 6.38 4.11
C GLY A 94 -13.18 5.49 5.26
N LYS A 95 -13.12 4.16 5.07
CA LYS A 95 -12.73 3.21 6.11
C LYS A 95 -11.20 3.00 6.08
N PRO A 96 -10.45 3.45 7.10
CA PRO A 96 -9.02 3.29 7.13
C PRO A 96 -8.63 1.83 7.42
N LEU A 97 -7.42 1.46 7.01
CA LEU A 97 -6.82 0.18 7.39
C LEU A 97 -5.63 0.40 8.33
N SER A 98 -5.62 -0.32 9.45
CA SER A 98 -4.46 -0.37 10.33
C SER A 98 -3.37 -1.24 9.70
N VAL A 99 -2.11 -0.97 10.03
CA VAL A 99 -0.96 -1.70 9.49
C VAL A 99 -0.20 -2.39 10.61
N ARG A 100 0.08 -3.68 10.43
CA ARG A 100 0.99 -4.45 11.29
C ARG A 100 2.21 -4.86 10.47
N LEU A 101 3.39 -4.44 10.90
CA LEU A 101 4.65 -4.84 10.28
C LEU A 101 5.12 -6.17 10.87
N LEU A 102 5.54 -7.09 10.00
CA LEU A 102 6.08 -8.39 10.40
C LEU A 102 7.60 -8.37 10.15
N PRO A 103 8.45 -8.55 11.19
CA PRO A 103 9.91 -8.53 11.04
C PRO A 103 10.42 -9.76 10.29
N ALA A 104 11.58 -9.60 9.62
CA ALA A 104 12.31 -10.66 8.93
C ALA A 104 13.15 -11.55 9.88
#